data_AF-A0A5N7AH54-F1
#
_entry.id   AF-A0A5N7AH54-F1
#
_cell.length_a   1.000
_cell.length_b   1.000
_cell.length_c   1.000
_cell.angle_alpha   90.00
_cell.angle_beta   90.00
_cell.angle_gamma   90.00
#
_symmetry.space_group_name_H-M   'P 1'
#
loop_
_entity.id
_entity.type
_entity.pdbx_description
1 polymer ?
#
loop_
_entity_poly.entity_id
_entity_poly.type
_entity_poly.pdbx_seq_one_letter_code
_entity_poly.pdbx_strand_id
1 'polypeptide(L)'
;MFHFHKGETAGSIEWNPLGFQFIEGWSFPNVNEVTSWNFRHGCLENSQLKEWLQQAGDFSVPDYPLSEEPNGGIRLLICNYTLFERASLGMSHEEYSLVEAMLGLHPATLSALEVSGGMFSRYSRPTGHQGDQISIILKAPQKYEIANYMLSLTHDTTSQWTTALLAGEDIIDLFPSMDDYRSKLPFRSQVPGRTIRTSLAQSPEMWNNPLTLPCILLTDHLKRLQQHCAGPLTQQVMVIEEHLGVTTVGRRNQVPRFRAPTNRRLQSRNADVLNLGIPVDRSQTHFLTVSINSKLTSILFTRRSPKWNYEASQFLLNIINESPREWCGQHLRYNQIRELIEHNICLAKSIEDHVLCLQSRMELQLDVLYSFVAQSDNRLNARLAASTGRDSTSMKILAFITTIFLPGTFIATLFSMDMFDWKSAPSDGSSAVSSQFWIYWATAVPLTAVTLGGWALWWNFEKHREIDQLVCEYSAYTRLKERGLCGQGILPDFYGSIEKIDPDQCRPHLNGFLEDELRPSAILLVYVSNMQKIDITTYTEDRAATLIQTLRNIHEARVYHGDPYPRTMMVQPETGRVLWIDFDRAQTFPTSPVTDRQHGWMEDDTIMTVDLLDRLGQDMKTGKLDQEYSYYYFGAP
;
A
#
# COMPACT_ATOMS: atom_id res chain seq x y z
N MET A 1 33.32 -6.28 27.83
CA MET A 1 32.40 -6.47 26.68
C MET A 1 32.23 -5.20 25.85
N PHE A 2 31.79 -4.06 26.42
CA PHE A 2 31.69 -2.81 25.63
C PHE A 2 32.99 -2.37 24.94
N HIS A 3 34.15 -2.48 25.60
CA HIS A 3 35.44 -2.18 24.97
C HIS A 3 35.81 -3.11 23.81
N PHE A 4 35.32 -4.35 23.80
CA PHE A 4 35.54 -5.31 22.71
C PHE A 4 34.74 -4.89 21.47
N HIS A 5 33.43 -4.62 21.64
CA HIS A 5 32.58 -4.12 20.55
C HIS A 5 33.04 -2.76 20.02
N LYS A 6 33.57 -1.89 20.90
CA LYS A 6 34.16 -0.62 20.47
C LYS A 6 35.27 -0.82 19.43
N GLY A 7 36.16 -1.79 19.63
CA GLY A 7 37.26 -2.04 18.69
C GLY A 7 36.77 -2.52 17.32
N GLU A 8 35.69 -3.30 17.30
CA GLU A 8 35.03 -3.75 16.07
C GLU A 8 34.35 -2.58 15.33
N THR A 9 33.54 -1.79 16.06
CA THR A 9 32.88 -0.57 15.55
C THR A 9 33.89 0.48 15.05
N ALA A 10 35.05 0.63 15.70
CA ALA A 10 36.06 1.58 15.25
C ALA A 10 36.62 1.24 13.86
N GLY A 11 36.62 -0.04 13.49
CA GLY A 11 37.05 -0.52 12.17
C GLY A 11 36.00 -0.34 11.06
N SER A 12 34.72 -0.17 11.39
CA SER A 12 33.63 0.06 10.42
C SER A 12 33.37 1.55 10.15
N ILE A 13 33.82 2.44 11.04
CA ILE A 13 33.65 3.89 10.93
C ILE A 13 34.68 4.50 9.97
N GLU A 14 34.22 5.43 9.16
CA GLU A 14 35.05 6.30 8.33
C GLU A 14 35.42 7.58 9.09
N TRP A 15 36.72 7.87 9.20
CA TRP A 15 37.25 8.98 9.99
C TRP A 15 37.61 10.14 9.09
N ASN A 16 36.76 11.18 9.06
CA ASN A 16 36.87 12.33 8.16
C ASN A 16 36.90 13.63 8.98
N PRO A 17 38.09 14.11 9.38
CA PRO A 17 38.21 15.26 10.27
C PRO A 17 37.72 16.54 9.59
N LEU A 18 36.59 17.03 10.05
CA LEU A 18 35.89 18.23 9.59
C LEU A 18 35.63 19.05 10.84
N GLY A 19 36.25 20.23 10.93
CA GLY A 19 36.43 21.02 12.17
C GLY A 19 35.20 21.12 13.08
N PHE A 20 35.44 21.45 14.34
CA PHE A 20 34.46 21.29 15.41
C PHE A 20 33.71 22.59 15.72
N GLN A 21 32.59 22.47 16.43
CA GLN A 21 31.99 23.59 17.17
C GLN A 21 31.98 23.26 18.65
N PHE A 22 32.21 24.25 19.50
CA PHE A 22 32.17 24.08 20.95
C PHE A 22 31.22 25.09 21.60
N ILE A 23 30.64 24.68 22.73
CA ILE A 23 29.81 25.51 23.60
C ILE A 23 30.19 25.21 25.04
N GLU A 24 30.49 26.25 25.81
CA GLU A 24 30.84 26.18 27.22
C GLU A 24 29.99 27.17 28.01
N GLY A 25 29.40 26.70 29.11
CA GLY A 25 28.65 27.51 30.06
C GLY A 25 29.14 27.21 31.46
N TRP A 26 29.53 28.25 32.19
CA TRP A 26 29.94 28.18 33.60
C TRP A 26 28.79 28.70 34.47
N SER A 27 28.24 27.84 35.31
CA SER A 27 27.17 28.22 36.23
C SER A 27 27.76 28.82 37.50
N PHE A 28 27.17 29.92 37.95
CA PHE A 28 27.53 30.59 39.20
C PHE A 28 26.29 30.73 40.10
N PRO A 29 26.45 30.68 41.43
CA PRO A 29 25.35 31.01 42.34
C PRO A 29 24.80 32.42 42.04
N ASN A 30 23.48 32.55 41.91
CA ASN A 30 22.77 33.82 41.70
C ASN A 30 23.03 34.57 40.37
N VAL A 31 23.67 33.93 39.39
CA VAL A 31 23.85 34.49 38.04
C VAL A 31 22.92 33.80 37.06
N ASN A 32 21.87 34.50 36.63
CA ASN A 32 20.85 33.97 35.72
C ASN A 32 20.88 34.65 34.34
N GLU A 33 21.96 35.36 34.02
CA GLU A 33 22.15 36.04 32.74
C GLU A 33 23.38 35.51 32.00
N VAL A 34 23.29 35.48 30.67
CA VAL A 34 24.39 35.08 29.81
C VAL A 34 25.23 36.28 29.44
N THR A 35 26.53 36.15 29.66
CA THR A 35 27.56 37.16 29.47
C THR A 35 28.76 36.55 28.75
N SER A 36 29.68 37.39 28.28
CA SER A 36 30.87 36.93 27.57
C SER A 36 31.87 36.13 28.43
N TRP A 37 31.76 36.21 29.77
CA TRP A 37 32.68 35.53 30.70
C TRP A 37 32.12 34.22 31.27
N ASN A 38 30.80 34.02 31.27
CA ASN A 38 30.18 32.76 31.73
C ASN A 38 29.62 31.89 30.59
N PHE A 39 29.65 32.36 29.35
CA PHE A 39 29.23 31.59 28.18
C PHE A 39 30.18 31.84 27.01
N ARG A 40 30.84 30.78 26.54
CA ARG A 40 31.78 30.82 25.42
C ARG A 40 31.33 29.84 24.34
N HIS A 41 31.45 30.22 23.09
CA HIS A 41 31.18 29.33 21.96
C HIS A 41 32.04 29.72 20.77
N GLY A 42 32.25 28.78 19.84
CA GLY A 42 33.01 29.03 18.62
C GLY A 42 33.22 27.78 17.80
N CYS A 43 34.03 27.90 16.76
CA CYS A 43 34.53 26.77 15.98
C CYS A 43 35.97 26.47 16.38
N LEU A 44 36.37 25.19 16.32
CA LEU A 44 37.74 24.74 16.56
C LEU A 44 38.31 24.14 15.27
N GLU A 45 39.55 24.48 14.98
CA GLU A 45 40.36 23.69 14.06
C GLU A 45 40.82 22.38 14.73
N ASN A 46 41.17 21.37 13.92
CA ASN A 46 41.61 20.06 14.42
C ASN A 46 42.84 20.17 15.34
N SER A 47 43.74 21.12 15.05
CA SER A 47 44.92 21.43 15.88
C SER A 47 44.57 21.92 17.29
N GLN A 48 43.44 22.63 17.43
CA GLN A 48 43.01 23.28 18.67
C GLN A 48 42.19 22.37 19.59
N LEU A 49 41.69 21.23 19.08
CA LEU A 49 40.85 20.30 19.83
C LEU A 49 41.52 19.86 21.15
N LYS A 50 42.81 19.54 21.10
CA LYS A 50 43.55 19.09 22.28
C LYS A 50 43.68 20.19 23.34
N GLU A 51 43.95 21.43 22.91
CA GLU A 51 44.05 22.58 23.81
C GLU A 51 42.71 22.88 24.47
N TRP A 52 41.61 22.81 23.71
CA TRP A 52 40.25 22.97 24.24
C TRP A 52 39.89 21.87 25.26
N LEU A 53 40.16 20.60 24.94
CA LEU A 53 39.90 19.48 25.86
C LEU A 53 40.67 19.63 27.17
N GLN A 54 41.92 20.10 27.10
CA GLN A 54 42.80 20.31 28.26
C GLN A 54 42.57 21.65 29.00
N GLN A 55 41.69 22.52 28.49
CA GLN A 55 41.49 23.89 29.01
C GLN A 55 42.81 24.68 29.09
N ALA A 56 43.59 24.66 28.00
CA ALA A 56 44.90 25.30 27.91
C ALA A 56 44.90 26.43 26.86
N GLY A 57 45.90 27.32 26.95
CA GLY A 57 46.08 28.42 25.99
C GLY A 57 44.88 29.37 25.95
N ASP A 58 44.37 29.63 24.75
CA ASP A 58 43.21 30.51 24.51
C ASP A 58 41.88 29.93 25.04
N PHE A 59 41.86 28.64 25.40
CA PHE A 59 40.72 27.93 25.95
C PHE A 59 40.85 27.66 27.45
N SER A 60 41.72 28.40 28.14
CA SER A 60 41.76 28.37 29.60
C SER A 60 40.43 28.80 30.20
N VAL A 61 40.18 28.33 31.43
CA VAL A 61 39.03 28.73 32.23
C VAL A 61 39.01 30.26 32.29
N PRO A 62 37.91 30.93 31.91
CA PRO A 62 37.84 32.38 31.88
C PRO A 62 38.14 32.99 33.26
N ASP A 63 38.83 34.12 33.29
CA ASP A 63 38.89 34.95 34.49
C ASP A 63 37.49 35.56 34.72
N TYR A 64 36.80 35.10 35.76
CA TYR A 64 35.48 35.60 36.13
C TYR A 64 35.59 36.78 37.11
N PRO A 65 34.69 37.78 37.00
CA PRO A 65 34.73 39.00 37.82
C PRO A 65 34.27 38.77 39.28
N LEU A 66 33.74 37.58 39.59
CA LEU A 66 33.20 37.22 40.89
C LEU A 66 34.26 36.49 41.74
N SER A 67 34.22 36.69 43.07
CA SER A 67 35.10 35.96 44.00
C SER A 67 34.67 34.51 44.24
N GLU A 68 33.53 34.09 43.69
CA GLU A 68 32.97 32.75 43.85
C GLU A 68 33.36 31.86 42.67
N GLU A 69 33.77 30.62 42.96
CA GLU A 69 34.05 29.60 41.96
C GLU A 69 32.75 29.09 41.29
N PRO A 70 32.81 28.62 40.03
CA PRO A 70 31.66 28.06 39.35
C PRO A 70 31.15 26.81 40.07
N ASN A 71 29.83 26.70 40.22
CA ASN A 71 29.17 25.61 40.94
C ASN A 71 28.67 24.47 40.01
N GLY A 72 29.15 24.45 38.78
CA GLY A 72 28.76 23.50 37.74
C GLY A 72 28.82 24.15 36.35
N GLY A 73 28.34 23.43 35.35
CA GLY A 73 28.31 23.95 33.98
C GLY A 73 28.13 22.90 32.91
N ILE A 74 28.22 23.35 31.66
CA ILE A 74 28.12 22.51 30.46
C ILE A 74 29.35 22.72 29.59
N ARG A 75 29.95 21.64 29.12
CA ARG A 75 30.94 21.62 28.04
C ARG A 75 30.44 20.69 26.94
N LEU A 76 30.15 21.25 25.78
CA LEU A 76 29.58 20.54 24.65
C LEU A 76 30.50 20.67 23.44
N LEU A 77 30.97 19.54 22.94
CA LEU A 77 31.65 19.43 21.66
C LEU A 77 30.65 18.98 20.58
N ILE A 78 30.65 19.66 19.45
CA ILE A 78 29.79 19.39 18.30
C ILE A 78 30.67 19.03 17.11
N CYS A 79 30.35 17.92 16.44
CA CYS A 79 31.07 17.45 15.26
C CYS A 79 30.11 16.97 14.17
N ASN A 80 30.58 16.97 12.93
CA ASN A 80 29.82 16.41 11.82
C ASN A 80 29.77 14.89 11.90
N TYR A 81 28.65 14.32 11.47
CA TYR A 81 28.45 12.89 11.36
C TYR A 81 27.46 12.58 10.25
N THR A 82 27.72 11.51 9.50
CA THR A 82 26.80 10.99 8.49
C THR A 82 26.71 9.47 8.61
N LEU A 83 25.59 8.90 8.19
CA LEU A 83 25.39 7.44 8.16
C LEU A 83 24.87 7.03 6.79
N PHE A 84 25.75 6.89 5.82
CA PHE A 84 25.37 6.45 4.47
C PHE A 84 26.25 5.28 4.06
N GLU A 85 25.69 4.07 4.05
CA GLU A 85 26.40 2.77 3.95
C GLU A 85 27.35 2.48 5.13
N ARG A 86 28.17 3.44 5.55
CA ARG A 86 29.01 3.42 6.75
C ARG A 86 28.82 4.70 7.56
N ALA A 87 29.08 4.61 8.87
CA ALA A 87 29.11 5.77 9.74
C ALA A 87 30.40 6.56 9.45
N SER A 88 30.27 7.84 9.11
CA SER A 88 31.41 8.75 9.01
C SER A 88 31.35 9.77 10.13
N LEU A 89 32.47 9.97 10.82
CA LEU A 89 32.59 10.92 11.93
C LEU A 89 33.60 12.02 11.57
N GLY A 90 33.25 13.25 11.95
CA GLY A 90 33.97 14.49 11.71
C GLY A 90 35.33 14.62 12.42
N MET A 91 36.00 13.53 12.76
CA MET A 91 37.26 13.51 13.52
C MET A 91 38.14 12.32 13.13
N SER A 92 39.39 12.31 13.57
CA SER A 92 40.29 11.16 13.49
C SER A 92 40.01 10.15 14.61
N HIS A 93 40.50 8.92 14.44
CA HIS A 93 40.39 7.87 15.47
C HIS A 93 41.14 8.25 16.76
N GLU A 94 42.30 8.91 16.64
CA GLU A 94 43.07 9.43 17.77
C GLU A 94 42.32 10.58 18.47
N GLU A 95 41.75 11.50 17.70
CA GLU A 95 40.93 12.60 18.22
C GLU A 95 39.72 12.09 19.00
N TYR A 96 38.98 11.11 18.47
CA TYR A 96 37.87 10.50 19.19
C TYR A 96 38.33 9.82 20.49
N SER A 97 39.47 9.14 20.48
CA SER A 97 40.01 8.50 21.68
C SER A 97 40.35 9.52 22.77
N LEU A 98 40.83 10.70 22.38
CA LEU A 98 41.06 11.83 23.29
C LEU A 98 39.74 12.42 23.81
N VAL A 99 38.76 12.65 22.92
CA VAL A 99 37.44 13.19 23.26
C VAL A 99 36.71 12.26 24.23
N GLU A 100 36.69 10.96 23.96
CA GLU A 100 36.04 9.96 24.81
C GLU A 100 36.66 9.94 26.21
N ALA A 101 37.99 9.98 26.31
CA ALA A 101 38.70 9.97 27.58
C ALA A 101 38.50 11.27 28.38
N MET A 102 38.62 12.44 27.72
CA MET A 102 38.59 13.74 28.38
C MET A 102 37.18 14.21 28.74
N LEU A 103 36.18 13.90 27.91
CA LEU A 103 34.77 14.17 28.22
C LEU A 103 34.13 13.06 29.07
N GLY A 104 34.87 11.97 29.36
CA GLY A 104 34.37 10.86 30.15
C GLY A 104 33.18 10.13 29.50
N LEU A 105 33.15 10.03 28.17
CA LEU A 105 32.02 9.43 27.46
C LEU A 105 31.95 7.93 27.72
N HIS A 106 30.74 7.38 27.73
CA HIS A 106 30.56 5.94 27.91
C HIS A 106 31.06 5.18 26.66
N PRO A 107 31.72 4.00 26.79
CA PRO A 107 32.25 3.24 25.65
C PRO A 107 31.19 2.80 24.62
N ALA A 108 29.91 2.81 24.99
CA ALA A 108 28.80 2.52 24.08
C ALA A 108 28.50 3.66 23.07
N THR A 109 29.11 4.84 23.24
CA THR A 109 28.91 6.02 22.39
C THR A 109 29.21 5.71 20.93
N LEU A 110 30.34 5.04 20.66
CA LEU A 110 30.76 4.73 19.31
C LEU A 110 29.78 3.76 18.63
N SER A 111 29.39 2.69 19.33
CA SER A 111 28.44 1.70 18.80
C SER A 111 27.03 2.28 18.60
N ALA A 112 26.64 3.32 19.34
CA ALA A 112 25.37 4.00 19.15
C ALA A 112 25.30 4.77 17.81
N LEU A 113 26.43 5.17 17.23
CA LEU A 113 26.50 5.85 15.93
C LEU A 113 26.12 4.92 14.77
N GLU A 114 26.19 3.60 14.90
CA GLU A 114 25.81 2.67 13.82
C GLU A 114 24.29 2.41 13.77
N VAL A 115 23.56 2.85 14.79
CA VAL A 115 22.13 2.52 14.95
C VAL A 115 21.26 3.49 14.16
N SER A 116 20.77 3.03 13.00
CA SER A 116 19.89 3.82 12.12
C SER A 116 18.46 3.99 12.65
N GLY A 117 17.97 3.03 13.45
CA GLY A 117 16.61 3.01 14.00
C GLY A 117 16.35 3.97 15.16
N GLY A 118 17.40 4.60 15.69
CA GLY A 118 17.37 5.37 16.94
C GLY A 118 17.64 4.51 18.17
N MET A 119 18.19 5.13 19.22
CA MET A 119 18.56 4.47 20.47
C MET A 119 18.53 5.48 21.61
N PHE A 120 18.27 5.00 22.83
CA PHE A 120 18.50 5.75 24.05
C PHE A 120 18.97 4.81 25.17
N SER A 121 19.89 5.25 26.01
CA SER A 121 20.38 4.47 27.15
C SER A 121 20.91 5.36 28.28
N ARG A 122 20.85 4.85 29.51
CA ARG A 122 21.43 5.46 30.72
C ARG A 122 22.39 4.46 31.35
N TYR A 123 23.53 4.96 31.81
CA TYR A 123 24.49 4.21 32.61
C TYR A 123 24.84 5.03 33.85
N SER A 124 24.94 4.37 35.00
CA SER A 124 25.50 4.96 36.21
C SER A 124 26.81 4.25 36.54
N ARG A 125 27.85 5.01 36.85
CA ARG A 125 29.14 4.48 37.31
C ARG A 125 29.41 5.04 38.71
N PRO A 126 29.44 4.19 39.75
CA PRO A 126 29.84 4.63 41.07
C PRO A 126 31.34 4.92 41.07
N THR A 127 31.72 6.17 41.25
CA THR A 127 33.13 6.59 41.35
C THR A 127 33.55 6.67 42.83
N GLY A 128 33.52 5.54 43.53
CA GLY A 128 34.06 5.42 44.89
C GLY A 128 33.64 6.55 45.85
N HIS A 129 34.60 7.13 46.58
CA HIS A 129 34.37 8.23 47.54
C HIS A 129 34.02 9.60 46.89
N GLN A 130 33.87 9.69 45.57
CA GLN A 130 33.78 10.97 44.82
C GLN A 130 32.45 11.20 44.09
N GLY A 131 31.40 10.45 44.42
CA GLY A 131 30.04 10.62 43.86
C GLY A 131 29.76 9.70 42.66
N ASP A 132 28.57 9.85 42.08
CA ASP A 132 28.09 9.01 40.97
C ASP A 132 28.17 9.78 39.64
N GLN A 133 28.68 9.13 38.59
CA GLN A 133 28.66 9.65 37.23
C GLN A 133 27.48 9.05 36.45
N ILE A 134 26.70 9.91 35.80
CA ILE A 134 25.55 9.52 34.99
C ILE A 134 25.88 9.77 33.53
N SER A 135 25.85 8.73 32.70
CA SER A 135 25.99 8.86 31.25
C SER A 135 24.66 8.62 30.56
N ILE A 136 24.28 9.50 29.64
CA ILE A 136 23.05 9.39 28.83
C ILE A 136 23.43 9.45 27.36
N ILE A 137 22.95 8.49 26.58
CA ILE A 137 23.13 8.46 25.12
C ILE A 137 21.76 8.54 24.47
N LEU A 138 21.59 9.44 23.51
CA LEU A 138 20.40 9.60 22.67
C LEU A 138 20.82 9.67 21.20
N LYS A 139 20.46 8.66 20.41
CA LYS A 139 20.62 8.65 18.95
C LYS A 139 19.24 8.79 18.31
N ALA A 140 19.02 9.86 17.54
CA ALA A 140 17.80 10.03 16.78
C ALA A 140 17.74 9.03 15.60
N PRO A 141 16.55 8.53 15.24
CA PRO A 141 16.34 7.75 14.03
C PRO A 141 16.79 8.54 12.81
N GLN A 142 17.45 7.86 11.88
CA GLN A 142 18.01 8.53 10.72
C GLN A 142 16.91 8.99 9.76
N LYS A 143 16.74 10.30 9.62
CA LYS A 143 15.90 10.92 8.59
C LYS A 143 16.41 12.32 8.27
N TYR A 144 17.04 12.49 7.11
CA TYR A 144 17.71 13.74 6.71
C TYR A 144 16.83 14.98 6.88
N GLU A 145 15.55 14.90 6.51
CA GLU A 145 14.62 16.02 6.56
C GLU A 145 14.16 16.40 7.99
N ILE A 146 14.50 15.58 8.99
CA ILE A 146 14.06 15.73 10.38
C ILE A 146 15.27 15.82 11.29
N ALA A 147 16.06 14.75 11.39
CA ALA A 147 17.22 14.67 12.27
C ALA A 147 18.12 13.51 11.86
N ASN A 148 19.42 13.75 11.90
CA ASN A 148 20.43 12.70 11.90
C ASN A 148 21.54 13.07 12.87
N TYR A 149 21.25 13.00 14.16
CA TYR A 149 22.19 13.36 15.22
C TYR A 149 22.14 12.43 16.43
N MET A 150 23.21 12.46 17.21
CA MET A 150 23.43 11.71 18.44
C MET A 150 24.00 12.64 19.51
N LEU A 151 23.45 12.56 20.71
CA LEU A 151 24.01 13.18 21.91
C LEU A 151 24.52 12.06 22.83
N SER A 152 25.77 12.15 23.25
CA SER A 152 26.34 11.36 24.34
C SER A 152 26.85 12.32 25.39
N LEU A 153 26.38 12.20 26.62
CA LEU A 153 26.78 13.06 27.72
C LEU A 153 27.17 12.24 28.94
N THR A 154 28.01 12.85 29.77
CA THR A 154 28.35 12.40 31.11
C THR A 154 28.18 13.57 32.06
N HIS A 155 27.48 13.31 33.17
CA HIS A 155 27.23 14.28 34.22
C HIS A 155 27.84 13.77 35.52
N ASP A 156 28.61 14.63 36.17
CA ASP A 156 29.16 14.38 37.49
C ASP A 156 28.26 15.01 38.56
N THR A 157 27.66 14.17 39.41
CA THR A 157 26.73 14.62 40.45
C THR A 157 27.39 15.46 41.53
N THR A 158 28.70 15.29 41.77
CA THR A 158 29.43 16.04 42.80
C THR A 158 29.78 17.43 42.33
N SER A 159 30.35 17.54 41.12
CA SER A 159 30.80 18.81 40.56
C SER A 159 29.71 19.56 39.77
N GLN A 160 28.58 18.91 39.50
CA GLN A 160 27.46 19.44 38.70
C GLN A 160 27.86 19.84 37.28
N TRP A 161 28.96 19.27 36.76
CA TRP A 161 29.43 19.48 35.40
C TRP A 161 28.84 18.43 34.45
N THR A 162 28.40 18.91 33.29
CA THR A 162 27.96 18.07 32.17
C THR A 162 28.92 18.22 31.01
N THR A 163 29.59 17.13 30.64
CA THR A 163 30.41 17.03 29.43
C THR A 163 29.65 16.25 28.37
N ALA A 164 29.66 16.71 27.12
CA ALA A 164 28.86 16.08 26.07
C ALA A 164 29.52 16.17 24.69
N LEU A 165 29.25 15.15 23.89
CA LEU A 165 29.53 15.08 22.46
C LEU A 165 28.19 15.02 21.70
N LEU A 166 28.00 15.97 20.79
CA LEU A 166 26.91 15.99 19.83
C LEU A 166 27.48 15.74 18.44
N ALA A 167 27.10 14.62 17.82
CA ALA A 167 27.49 14.27 16.47
C ALA A 167 26.27 14.34 15.57
N GLY A 168 26.30 15.09 14.47
CA GLY A 168 25.16 15.16 13.57
C GLY A 168 25.48 15.62 12.16
N GLU A 169 24.54 15.38 11.24
CA GLU A 169 24.66 15.79 9.85
C GLU A 169 24.32 17.29 9.70
N ASP A 170 25.18 18.03 9.00
CA ASP A 170 25.08 19.49 8.80
C ASP A 170 24.75 20.26 10.09
N ILE A 171 25.33 19.83 11.21
CA ILE A 171 24.95 20.29 12.55
C ILE A 171 25.65 21.57 12.98
N ILE A 172 26.83 21.84 12.39
CA ILE A 172 27.74 22.90 12.80
C ILE A 172 27.25 24.28 12.30
N ASP A 173 27.22 25.25 13.20
CA ASP A 173 26.95 26.66 12.90
C ASP A 173 28.24 27.36 12.48
N LEU A 174 28.53 27.39 11.18
CA LEU A 174 29.76 27.98 10.60
C LEU A 174 29.88 29.51 10.81
N PHE A 175 28.79 30.20 11.12
CA PHE A 175 28.79 31.67 11.32
C PHE A 175 28.06 32.06 12.63
N PRO A 176 28.64 31.77 13.81
CA PRO A 176 27.99 32.06 15.07
C PRO A 176 28.15 33.54 15.44
N SER A 177 27.14 34.38 15.14
CA SER A 177 27.10 35.77 15.65
C SER A 177 26.48 35.83 17.05
N MET A 178 27.01 36.72 17.90
CA MET A 178 26.46 37.01 19.24
C MET A 178 25.11 37.74 19.17
N ASP A 179 24.77 38.42 18.07
CA ASP A 179 23.48 39.13 17.96
C ASP A 179 22.30 38.24 17.50
N ASP A 180 22.57 36.96 17.20
CA ASP A 180 21.59 36.04 16.61
C ASP A 180 20.56 35.44 17.59
N TYR A 181 20.62 35.76 18.88
CA TYR A 181 19.62 35.30 19.87
C TYR A 181 18.18 35.74 19.54
N ARG A 182 18.03 36.72 18.64
CA ARG A 182 16.75 37.23 18.09
C ARG A 182 16.58 36.95 16.59
N SER A 183 17.28 35.95 16.04
CA SER A 183 17.23 35.69 14.59
C SER A 183 15.78 35.46 14.11
N LYS A 184 15.32 36.32 13.20
CA LYS A 184 14.02 36.23 12.52
C LYS A 184 13.98 35.13 11.44
N LEU A 185 15.02 34.29 11.37
CA LEU A 185 15.15 33.27 10.34
C LEU A 185 14.07 32.19 10.54
N PRO A 186 13.41 31.72 9.47
CA PRO A 186 12.50 30.58 9.56
C PRO A 186 13.23 29.38 10.15
N PHE A 187 12.59 28.67 11.09
CA PHE A 187 13.19 27.52 11.79
C PHE A 187 13.74 26.44 10.84
N ARG A 188 13.16 26.26 9.65
CA ARG A 188 13.66 25.34 8.60
C ARG A 188 15.10 25.60 8.14
N SER A 189 15.61 26.81 8.36
CA SER A 189 16.96 27.21 7.94
C SER A 189 17.97 27.21 9.09
N GLN A 190 17.57 26.80 10.30
CA GLN A 190 18.45 26.78 11.47
C GLN A 190 19.10 25.40 11.62
N VAL A 191 20.43 25.37 11.59
CA VAL A 191 21.23 24.18 11.92
C VAL A 191 21.05 23.81 13.40
N PRO A 192 20.97 22.51 13.77
CA PRO A 192 20.70 22.12 15.15
C PRO A 192 21.69 22.69 16.17
N GLY A 193 22.98 22.83 15.81
CA GLY A 193 23.98 23.47 16.68
C GLY A 193 23.62 24.91 17.07
N ARG A 194 23.03 25.68 16.15
CA ARG A 194 22.52 27.03 16.43
C ARG A 194 21.33 26.98 17.40
N THR A 195 20.36 26.10 17.15
CA THR A 195 19.19 25.96 18.03
C THR A 195 19.61 25.62 19.46
N ILE A 196 20.54 24.67 19.62
CA ILE A 196 21.04 24.25 20.92
C ILE A 196 21.77 25.39 21.62
N ARG A 197 22.66 26.10 20.92
CA ARG A 197 23.34 27.30 21.44
C ARG A 197 22.36 28.34 21.94
N THR A 198 21.36 28.70 21.13
CA THR A 198 20.36 29.71 21.50
C THR A 198 19.49 29.25 22.68
N SER A 199 19.17 27.96 22.76
CA SER A 199 18.35 27.40 23.84
C SER A 199 19.13 27.38 25.17
N LEU A 200 20.41 26.99 25.14
CA LEU A 200 21.29 27.06 26.30
C LEU A 200 21.49 28.49 26.80
N ALA A 201 21.65 29.44 25.87
CA ALA A 201 21.84 30.84 26.23
C ALA A 201 20.57 31.48 26.83
N GLN A 202 19.38 30.95 26.52
CA GLN A 202 18.12 31.41 27.10
C GLN A 202 17.82 30.76 28.47
N SER A 203 18.59 29.75 28.88
CA SER A 203 18.32 28.96 30.09
C SER A 203 19.56 28.72 30.97
N PRO A 204 20.28 29.78 31.40
CA PRO A 204 21.48 29.65 32.23
C PRO A 204 21.23 28.96 33.57
N GLU A 205 20.02 29.10 34.12
CA GLU A 205 19.60 28.44 35.36
C GLU A 205 19.61 26.90 35.30
N MET A 206 19.62 26.34 34.09
CA MET A 206 19.45 24.92 33.84
C MET A 206 20.77 24.21 33.52
N TRP A 207 21.91 24.91 33.47
CA TRP A 207 23.18 24.32 33.04
C TRP A 207 23.68 23.19 33.95
N ASN A 208 23.34 23.24 35.24
CA ASN A 208 23.73 22.20 36.20
C ASN A 208 22.87 20.92 36.11
N ASN A 209 21.79 20.93 35.32
CA ASN A 209 20.88 19.78 35.26
C ASN A 209 21.29 18.81 34.13
N PRO A 210 21.46 17.50 34.41
CA PRO A 210 21.86 16.51 33.41
C PRO A 210 20.85 16.34 32.26
N LEU A 211 19.59 16.70 32.48
CA LEU A 211 18.50 16.53 31.51
C LEU A 211 18.32 17.73 30.58
N THR A 212 19.05 18.83 30.79
CA THR A 212 18.92 20.05 29.98
C THR A 212 19.25 19.80 28.50
N LEU A 213 20.41 19.22 28.21
CA LEU A 213 20.81 18.89 26.83
C LEU A 213 19.86 17.87 26.17
N PRO A 214 19.52 16.73 26.82
CA PRO A 214 18.49 15.81 26.34
C PRO A 214 17.15 16.48 26.00
N CYS A 215 16.65 17.34 26.88
CA CYS A 215 15.36 18.02 26.67
C CYS A 215 15.40 18.99 25.49
N ILE A 216 16.48 19.77 25.36
CA ILE A 216 16.68 20.66 24.22
C ILE A 216 16.70 19.85 22.92
N LEU A 217 17.43 18.73 22.88
CA LEU A 217 17.55 17.88 21.70
C LEU A 217 16.22 17.25 21.29
N LEU A 218 15.46 16.69 22.24
CA LEU A 218 14.14 16.11 21.97
C LEU A 218 13.12 17.16 21.53
N THR A 219 13.20 18.37 22.09
CA THR A 219 12.33 19.49 21.71
C THR A 219 12.66 20.00 20.30
N ASP A 220 13.94 20.13 19.94
CA ASP A 220 14.37 20.47 18.57
C ASP A 220 13.89 19.40 17.58
N HIS A 221 14.06 18.12 17.92
CA HIS A 221 13.58 17.00 17.12
C HIS A 221 12.06 17.08 16.85
N LEU A 222 11.25 17.33 17.88
CA LEU A 222 9.80 17.44 17.74
C LEU A 222 9.38 18.63 16.88
N LYS A 223 10.04 19.78 17.03
CA LYS A 223 9.76 20.97 16.21
C LYS A 223 10.05 20.70 14.74
N ARG A 224 11.17 20.04 14.43
CA ARG A 224 11.53 19.64 13.06
C ARG A 224 10.50 18.65 12.50
N LEU A 225 10.13 17.64 13.29
CA LEU A 225 9.14 16.64 12.93
C LEU A 225 7.77 17.28 12.63
N GLN A 226 7.28 18.16 13.51
CA GLN A 226 6.00 18.85 13.34
C GLN A 226 5.98 19.66 12.04
N GLN A 227 7.07 20.37 11.72
CA GLN A 227 7.17 21.16 10.50
C GLN A 227 7.28 20.33 9.23
N HIS A 228 7.94 19.16 9.31
CA HIS A 228 8.00 18.22 8.20
C HIS A 228 6.61 17.60 7.94
N CYS A 229 5.93 17.14 8.98
CA CYS A 229 4.60 16.54 8.87
C CYS A 229 3.56 17.56 8.38
N ALA A 230 3.45 18.73 9.02
CA ALA A 230 2.47 19.75 8.65
C ALA A 230 2.79 20.50 7.33
N GLY A 231 4.02 20.41 6.85
CA GLY A 231 4.48 21.10 5.65
C GLY A 231 4.63 20.15 4.45
N PRO A 232 5.85 19.74 4.08
CA PRO A 232 6.10 19.08 2.81
C PRO A 232 5.41 17.72 2.70
N LEU A 233 5.30 16.99 3.82
CA LEU A 233 4.68 15.66 3.83
C LEU A 233 3.20 15.73 3.46
N THR A 234 2.43 16.56 4.16
CA THR A 234 1.01 16.79 3.86
C THR A 234 0.80 17.39 2.47
N GLN A 235 1.65 18.34 2.04
CA GLN A 235 1.53 18.94 0.71
C GLN A 235 1.70 17.89 -0.41
N GLN A 236 2.66 16.98 -0.29
CA GLN A 236 2.85 15.92 -1.28
C GLN A 236 1.69 14.92 -1.32
N VAL A 237 1.12 14.57 -0.15
CA VAL A 237 -0.09 13.76 -0.07
C VAL A 237 -1.25 14.44 -0.79
N MET A 238 -1.46 15.74 -0.56
CA MET A 238 -2.51 16.51 -1.23
C MET A 238 -2.34 16.57 -2.75
N VAL A 239 -1.10 16.68 -3.25
CA VAL A 239 -0.83 16.65 -4.70
C VAL A 239 -1.25 15.32 -5.31
N ILE A 240 -0.96 14.19 -4.64
CA ILE A 240 -1.37 12.86 -5.11
C ILE A 240 -2.91 12.74 -5.12
N GLU A 241 -3.58 13.21 -4.06
CA GLU A 241 -5.04 13.23 -3.98
C GLU A 241 -5.67 14.06 -5.12
N GLU A 242 -5.09 15.22 -5.44
CA GLU A 242 -5.52 16.07 -6.55
C GLU A 242 -5.35 15.38 -7.91
N HIS A 243 -4.24 14.66 -8.11
CA HIS A 243 -4.00 13.92 -9.37
C HIS A 243 -4.95 12.72 -9.52
N LEU A 244 -5.35 12.07 -8.42
CA LEU A 244 -6.34 11.00 -8.46
C LEU A 244 -7.76 11.56 -8.65
N GLY A 245 -8.05 12.77 -8.15
CA GLY A 245 -9.29 13.50 -8.38
C GLY A 245 -10.50 13.04 -7.55
N VAL A 246 -10.33 12.04 -6.66
CA VAL A 246 -11.43 11.45 -5.88
C VAL A 246 -11.60 12.07 -4.50
N THR A 247 -10.56 12.69 -3.94
CA THR A 247 -10.62 13.32 -2.62
C THR A 247 -9.89 14.66 -2.61
N THR A 248 -10.51 15.68 -2.00
CA THR A 248 -9.84 16.96 -1.69
C THR A 248 -10.03 17.25 -0.21
N VAL A 249 -8.95 17.18 0.57
CA VAL A 249 -9.00 17.50 2.00
C VAL A 249 -8.55 18.94 2.23
N GLY A 250 -9.42 19.76 2.84
CA GLY A 250 -9.08 21.09 3.37
C GLY A 250 -9.43 22.27 2.45
N ARG A 251 -10.58 22.89 2.71
CA ARG A 251 -10.92 24.23 2.18
C ARG A 251 -10.05 25.30 2.84
N ARG A 252 -8.85 25.53 2.32
CA ARG A 252 -8.22 26.84 2.41
C ARG A 252 -7.69 27.21 1.03
N ASN A 253 -8.51 27.96 0.32
CA ASN A 253 -8.18 28.60 -0.95
C ASN A 253 -6.73 29.12 -0.91
N GLN A 254 -5.92 28.72 -1.89
CA GLN A 254 -4.48 29.00 -2.07
C GLN A 254 -3.52 27.90 -1.57
N VAL A 255 -3.49 26.76 -2.27
CA VAL A 255 -2.23 26.00 -2.42
C VAL A 255 -1.43 26.69 -3.55
N PRO A 256 -0.11 26.93 -3.41
CA PRO A 256 0.68 27.55 -4.46
C PRO A 256 0.70 26.61 -5.66
N ARG A 257 0.11 27.03 -6.78
CA ARG A 257 0.28 26.36 -8.08
C ARG A 257 1.77 26.24 -8.36
N PHE A 258 2.31 25.03 -8.33
CA PHE A 258 3.66 24.78 -8.83
C PHE A 258 3.62 25.02 -10.34
N ARG A 259 3.99 26.23 -10.78
CA ARG A 259 4.29 26.52 -12.18
C ARG A 259 5.57 25.77 -12.53
N ALA A 260 5.45 24.55 -13.03
CA ALA A 260 6.47 24.03 -13.93
C ALA A 260 6.50 24.96 -15.17
N PRO A 261 7.68 25.37 -15.67
CA PRO A 261 7.78 26.22 -16.86
C PRO A 261 7.55 25.36 -18.10
N THR A 262 6.31 24.96 -18.35
CA THR A 262 5.92 24.46 -19.68
C THR A 262 5.08 25.54 -20.34
N ASN A 263 5.67 26.16 -21.36
CA ASN A 263 5.01 27.09 -22.27
C ASN A 263 3.80 26.41 -22.92
N ARG A 264 2.61 26.58 -22.36
CA ARG A 264 1.33 26.53 -23.08
C ARG A 264 0.29 27.32 -22.30
N ARG A 265 0.09 28.57 -22.71
CA ARG A 265 -1.06 29.38 -22.31
C ARG A 265 -2.32 28.73 -22.88
N LEU A 266 -3.10 28.07 -22.04
CA LEU A 266 -4.53 27.85 -22.29
C LEU A 266 -5.30 28.72 -21.30
N GLN A 267 -5.82 29.83 -21.80
CA GLN A 267 -6.69 30.74 -21.09
C GLN A 267 -8.04 30.04 -20.83
N SER A 268 -8.32 29.79 -19.56
CA SER A 268 -9.60 29.98 -18.87
C SER A 268 -10.86 30.14 -19.73
N ARG A 269 -11.74 29.12 -19.71
CA ARG A 269 -13.20 29.32 -19.59
C ARG A 269 -14.05 28.12 -19.12
N ASN A 270 -13.45 26.98 -18.74
CA ASN A 270 -14.18 25.78 -18.28
C ASN A 270 -13.68 25.31 -16.90
N ALA A 271 -13.63 26.19 -15.90
CA ALA A 271 -13.15 25.84 -14.56
C ALA A 271 -14.20 25.14 -13.67
N ASP A 272 -15.44 25.00 -14.15
CA ASP A 272 -16.55 24.40 -13.39
C ASP A 272 -17.02 23.03 -13.93
N VAL A 273 -16.31 22.44 -14.90
CA VAL A 273 -16.53 21.03 -15.27
C VAL A 273 -15.71 20.19 -14.31
N LEU A 274 -16.33 19.89 -13.17
CA LEU A 274 -15.94 18.83 -12.24
C LEU A 274 -15.41 17.63 -13.02
N ASN A 275 -14.19 17.21 -12.67
CA ASN A 275 -13.55 15.96 -13.08
C ASN A 275 -14.33 14.74 -12.55
N LEU A 276 -15.56 14.56 -13.01
CA LEU A 276 -16.36 13.35 -12.84
C LEU A 276 -15.95 12.38 -13.95
N GLY A 277 -15.08 11.44 -13.61
CA GLY A 277 -15.01 10.15 -14.31
C GLY A 277 -14.17 10.10 -15.59
N ILE A 278 -13.14 10.93 -15.76
CA ILE A 278 -12.14 10.64 -16.81
C ILE A 278 -11.39 9.36 -16.38
N PRO A 279 -11.43 8.26 -17.17
CA PRO A 279 -10.65 7.08 -16.85
C PRO A 279 -9.17 7.46 -16.86
N VAL A 280 -8.49 7.20 -15.74
CA VAL A 280 -7.04 7.39 -15.62
C VAL A 280 -6.37 6.61 -16.75
N ASP A 281 -5.62 7.29 -17.60
CA ASP A 281 -4.89 6.64 -18.71
C ASP A 281 -3.88 5.62 -18.15
N ARG A 282 -3.60 4.52 -18.88
CA ARG A 282 -2.68 3.46 -18.40
C ARG A 282 -1.30 4.01 -18.00
N SER A 283 -0.84 5.06 -18.68
CA SER A 283 0.42 5.75 -18.34
C SER A 283 0.34 6.52 -17.01
N GLN A 284 -0.80 7.15 -16.72
CA GLN A 284 -1.07 7.88 -15.49
C GLN A 284 -1.23 6.92 -14.30
N THR A 285 -1.86 5.76 -14.51
CA THR A 285 -2.00 4.72 -13.48
C THR A 285 -0.64 4.25 -13.00
N HIS A 286 0.28 3.91 -13.91
CA HIS A 286 1.63 3.48 -13.53
C HIS A 286 2.37 4.57 -12.73
N PHE A 287 2.30 5.83 -13.19
CA PHE A 287 2.90 6.97 -12.49
C PHE A 287 2.31 7.15 -11.08
N LEU A 288 0.99 7.07 -10.94
CA LEU A 288 0.29 7.20 -9.66
C LEU A 288 0.64 6.04 -8.71
N THR A 289 0.67 4.80 -9.20
CA THR A 289 1.07 3.64 -8.40
C THR A 289 2.48 3.80 -7.83
N VAL A 290 3.45 4.21 -8.67
CA VAL A 290 4.83 4.45 -8.21
C VAL A 290 4.88 5.61 -7.20
N SER A 291 4.17 6.69 -7.49
CA SER A 291 4.15 7.89 -6.63
C SER A 291 3.52 7.61 -5.26
N ILE A 292 2.38 6.93 -5.23
CA ILE A 292 1.69 6.53 -3.98
C ILE A 292 2.57 5.59 -3.18
N ASN A 293 3.12 4.52 -3.79
CA ASN A 293 3.96 3.55 -3.08
C ASN A 293 5.26 4.18 -2.53
N SER A 294 5.92 5.02 -3.33
CA SER A 294 7.11 5.76 -2.89
C SER A 294 6.77 6.69 -1.71
N LYS A 295 5.63 7.39 -1.78
CA LYS A 295 5.22 8.31 -0.72
C LYS A 295 4.77 7.59 0.54
N LEU A 296 4.04 6.49 0.41
CA LEU A 296 3.65 5.61 1.52
C LEU A 296 4.89 5.07 2.24
N THR A 297 5.91 4.63 1.49
CA THR A 297 7.21 4.21 2.05
C THR A 297 7.85 5.35 2.83
N SER A 298 7.90 6.57 2.28
CA SER A 298 8.40 7.76 2.98
C SER A 298 7.63 8.06 4.27
N ILE A 299 6.32 7.86 4.31
CA ILE A 299 5.47 8.05 5.51
C ILE A 299 5.80 6.99 6.56
N LEU A 300 5.93 5.72 6.15
CA LEU A 300 6.28 4.61 7.04
C LEU A 300 7.64 4.80 7.73
N PHE A 301 8.64 5.32 7.01
CA PHE A 301 9.93 5.69 7.62
C PHE A 301 9.78 6.85 8.62
N THR A 302 8.98 7.86 8.28
CA THR A 302 8.73 9.03 9.15
C THR A 302 8.02 8.64 10.45
N ARG A 303 7.15 7.62 10.42
CA ARG A 303 6.41 7.12 11.59
C ARG A 303 7.30 6.69 12.76
N ARG A 304 8.56 6.32 12.50
CA ARG A 304 9.52 5.91 13.54
C ARG A 304 9.97 7.07 14.43
N SER A 305 10.07 8.28 13.87
CA SER A 305 10.54 9.48 14.57
C SER A 305 9.65 9.94 15.73
N PRO A 306 8.31 10.10 15.59
CA PRO A 306 7.46 10.48 16.72
C PRO A 306 7.46 9.40 17.80
N LYS A 307 7.39 8.11 17.41
CA LYS A 307 7.44 6.98 18.34
C LYS A 307 8.72 6.98 19.18
N TRP A 308 9.88 7.10 18.53
CA TRP A 308 11.17 7.19 19.25
C TRP A 308 11.20 8.38 20.21
N ASN A 309 10.70 9.54 19.80
CA ASN A 309 10.70 10.73 20.66
C ASN A 309 9.76 10.58 21.87
N TYR A 310 8.59 9.96 21.66
CA TYR A 310 7.67 9.58 22.74
C TYR A 310 8.37 8.66 23.75
N GLU A 311 9.00 7.58 23.28
CA GLU A 311 9.71 6.62 24.11
C GLU A 311 10.92 7.25 24.83
N ALA A 312 11.69 8.09 24.14
CA ALA A 312 12.82 8.81 24.71
C ALA A 312 12.37 9.83 25.77
N SER A 313 11.26 10.53 25.55
CA SER A 313 10.69 11.48 26.52
C SER A 313 10.14 10.76 27.76
N GLN A 314 9.46 9.62 27.57
CA GLN A 314 9.07 8.73 28.67
C GLN A 314 10.27 8.22 29.46
N PHE A 315 11.35 7.85 28.76
CA PHE A 315 12.61 7.45 29.38
C PHE A 315 13.20 8.58 30.24
N LEU A 316 13.26 9.83 29.76
CA LEU A 316 13.71 10.96 30.59
C LEU A 316 12.79 11.22 31.79
N LEU A 317 11.47 11.06 31.62
CA LEU A 317 10.50 11.18 32.71
C LEU A 317 10.71 10.11 33.79
N ASN A 318 11.05 8.88 33.38
CA ASN A 318 11.36 7.80 34.32
C ASN A 318 12.65 8.10 35.10
N ILE A 319 13.67 8.67 34.46
CA ILE A 319 14.87 9.15 35.16
C ILE A 319 14.49 10.18 36.23
N ILE A 320 13.51 11.05 35.95
CA ILE A 320 13.02 12.02 36.93
C ILE A 320 12.35 11.36 38.14
N ASN A 321 11.57 10.32 37.89
CA ASN A 321 10.79 9.64 38.93
C ASN A 321 11.63 8.69 39.80
N GLU A 322 12.72 8.14 39.28
CA GLU A 322 13.56 7.16 39.99
C GLU A 322 14.55 7.80 40.98
N SER A 323 14.92 9.07 40.78
CA SER A 323 15.97 9.77 41.56
C SER A 323 15.45 10.96 42.41
N PRO A 324 14.33 10.86 43.16
CA PRO A 324 13.77 12.01 43.88
C PRO A 324 14.62 12.51 45.06
N ARG A 325 15.52 11.68 45.60
CA ARG A 325 16.33 11.98 46.81
C ARG A 325 17.64 12.73 46.52
N GLU A 326 18.23 12.54 45.34
CA GLU A 326 19.48 13.20 44.93
C GLU A 326 19.27 14.69 44.61
N TRP A 327 18.02 15.10 44.41
CA TRP A 327 17.65 16.38 43.78
C TRP A 327 17.00 17.37 44.74
N CYS A 328 17.12 17.11 46.05
CA CYS A 328 16.51 17.85 47.14
C CYS A 328 17.16 19.23 47.31
N GLY A 329 16.76 20.19 46.46
CA GLY A 329 17.24 21.58 46.49
C GLY A 329 16.83 22.43 45.27
N GLN A 330 16.44 21.82 44.15
CA GLN A 330 16.10 22.51 42.90
C GLN A 330 14.65 22.22 42.42
N HIS A 331 13.72 22.01 43.36
CA HIS A 331 12.36 21.51 43.10
C HIS A 331 11.59 22.27 41.99
N LEU A 332 11.77 23.60 41.90
CA LEU A 332 11.13 24.44 40.88
C LEU A 332 11.65 24.16 39.46
N ARG A 333 12.96 23.93 39.30
CA ARG A 333 13.62 23.66 38.00
C ARG A 333 13.24 22.27 37.47
N TYR A 334 13.13 21.29 38.37
CA TYR A 334 12.65 19.95 38.02
C TYR A 334 11.19 19.95 37.56
N ASN A 335 10.34 20.77 38.18
CA ASN A 335 8.96 20.92 37.72
C ASN A 335 8.88 21.48 36.30
N GLN A 336 9.71 22.48 35.96
CA GLN A 336 9.76 23.03 34.59
C GLN A 336 10.21 22.00 33.55
N ILE A 337 11.28 21.23 33.83
CA ILE A 337 11.72 20.15 32.92
C ILE A 337 10.62 19.09 32.79
N ARG A 338 9.99 18.70 33.90
CA ARG A 338 8.93 17.70 33.89
C ARG A 338 7.76 18.14 33.03
N GLU A 339 7.28 19.38 33.20
CA GLU A 339 6.20 19.96 32.39
C GLU A 339 6.58 20.01 30.90
N LEU A 340 7.83 20.34 30.58
CA LEU A 340 8.33 20.32 29.20
C LEU A 340 8.35 18.90 28.60
N ILE A 341 8.78 17.90 29.36
CA ILE A 341 8.79 16.50 28.92
C ILE A 341 7.37 15.98 28.74
N GLU A 342 6.46 16.28 29.67
CA GLU A 342 5.03 15.93 29.55
C GLU A 342 4.40 16.58 28.31
N HIS A 343 4.70 17.85 28.05
CA HIS A 343 4.31 18.53 26.82
C HIS A 343 4.86 17.82 25.57
N ASN A 344 6.15 17.46 25.57
CA ASN A 344 6.80 16.75 24.47
C ASN A 344 6.16 15.37 24.22
N ILE A 345 5.78 14.64 25.27
CA ILE A 345 5.05 13.36 25.16
C ILE A 345 3.71 13.56 24.44
N CYS A 346 2.93 14.55 24.86
CA CYS A 346 1.65 14.86 24.20
C CYS A 346 1.84 15.28 22.74
N LEU A 347 2.85 16.10 22.45
CA LEU A 347 3.16 16.56 21.10
C LEU A 347 3.64 15.41 20.21
N ALA A 348 4.51 14.53 20.71
CA ALA A 348 4.99 13.36 19.99
C ALA A 348 3.82 12.46 19.57
N LYS A 349 2.88 12.20 20.48
CA LYS A 349 1.67 11.40 20.23
C LYS A 349 0.76 12.07 19.20
N SER A 350 0.53 13.37 19.32
CA SER A 350 -0.26 14.13 18.33
C SER A 350 0.35 14.07 16.93
N ILE A 351 1.68 14.11 16.81
CA ILE A 351 2.35 14.01 15.51
C ILE A 351 2.31 12.55 15.00
N GLU A 352 2.41 11.56 15.88
CA GLU A 352 2.20 10.15 15.51
C GLU A 352 0.83 9.95 14.87
N ASP A 353 -0.24 10.44 15.52
CA ASP A 353 -1.61 10.38 15.01
C ASP A 353 -1.73 11.07 13.64
N HIS A 354 -1.04 12.21 13.45
CA HIS A 354 -1.00 12.91 12.16
C HIS A 354 -0.32 12.07 11.07
N VAL A 355 0.83 11.44 11.37
CA VAL A 355 1.53 10.57 10.41
C VAL A 355 0.68 9.35 10.07
N LEU A 356 0.02 8.73 11.05
CA LEU A 356 -0.91 7.62 10.83
C LEU A 356 -2.09 8.03 9.95
N CYS A 357 -2.66 9.23 10.18
CA CYS A 357 -3.71 9.76 9.32
C CYS A 357 -3.25 9.92 7.86
N LEU A 358 -2.03 10.44 7.62
CA LEU A 358 -1.46 10.54 6.28
C LEU A 358 -1.21 9.17 5.64
N GLN A 359 -0.81 8.19 6.44
CA GLN A 359 -0.67 6.80 5.98
C GLN A 359 -2.02 6.26 5.48
N SER A 360 -3.07 6.31 6.32
CA SER A 360 -4.40 5.82 5.95
C SER A 360 -4.96 6.53 4.72
N ARG A 361 -4.69 7.85 4.58
CA ARG A 361 -5.09 8.58 3.37
C ARG A 361 -4.44 8.05 2.09
N MET A 362 -3.15 7.69 2.14
CA MET A 362 -2.45 7.12 0.99
C MET A 362 -2.85 5.68 0.70
N GLU A 363 -3.12 4.87 1.72
CA GLU A 363 -3.69 3.52 1.57
C GLU A 363 -5.05 3.58 0.86
N LEU A 364 -5.93 4.49 1.29
CA LEU A 364 -7.22 4.73 0.64
C LEU A 364 -7.06 5.15 -0.83
N GLN A 365 -6.09 6.02 -1.16
CA GLN A 365 -5.84 6.39 -2.56
C GLN A 365 -5.37 5.18 -3.39
N LEU A 366 -4.57 4.29 -2.82
CA LEU A 366 -4.09 3.09 -3.49
C LEU A 366 -5.24 2.12 -3.79
N ASP A 367 -6.13 1.91 -2.82
CA ASP A 367 -7.31 1.04 -2.99
C ASP A 367 -8.27 1.59 -4.06
N VAL A 368 -8.49 2.90 -4.08
CA VAL A 368 -9.28 3.57 -5.11
C VAL A 368 -8.63 3.39 -6.49
N LEU A 369 -7.31 3.57 -6.59
CA LEU A 369 -6.59 3.37 -7.85
C LEU A 369 -6.74 1.93 -8.36
N TYR A 370 -6.57 0.91 -7.50
CA TYR A 370 -6.76 -0.48 -7.90
C TYR A 370 -8.20 -0.78 -8.32
N SER A 371 -9.18 -0.23 -7.62
CA SER A 371 -10.60 -0.38 -7.97
C SER A 371 -10.90 0.20 -9.35
N PHE A 372 -10.33 1.38 -9.69
CA PHE A 372 -10.46 1.96 -11.02
C PHE A 372 -9.79 1.13 -12.11
N VAL A 373 -8.61 0.56 -11.84
CA VAL A 373 -7.93 -0.34 -12.79
C VAL A 373 -8.79 -1.56 -13.06
N ALA A 374 -9.30 -2.23 -12.02
CA ALA A 374 -10.17 -3.38 -12.15
C ALA A 374 -11.46 -3.05 -12.93
N GLN A 375 -12.09 -1.90 -12.66
CA GLN A 375 -13.27 -1.45 -13.39
C GLN A 375 -12.97 -1.18 -14.87
N SER A 376 -11.82 -0.57 -15.16
CA SER A 376 -11.37 -0.31 -16.54
C SER A 376 -11.15 -1.62 -17.30
N ASP A 377 -10.46 -2.59 -16.69
CA ASP A 377 -10.19 -3.89 -17.31
C ASP A 377 -11.48 -4.71 -17.49
N ASN A 378 -12.40 -4.68 -16.52
CA ASN A 378 -13.72 -5.30 -16.67
C ASN A 378 -14.52 -4.69 -17.83
N ARG A 379 -14.49 -3.36 -18.00
CA ARG A 379 -15.15 -2.68 -19.12
C ARG A 379 -14.48 -3.02 -20.45
N LEU A 380 -13.14 -3.13 -20.49
CA LEU A 380 -12.41 -3.56 -21.69
C LEU A 380 -12.77 -5.00 -22.06
N ASN A 381 -12.82 -5.92 -21.08
CA ASN A 381 -13.22 -7.30 -21.29
C ASN A 381 -14.68 -7.42 -21.76
N ALA A 382 -15.61 -6.64 -21.18
CA ALA A 382 -17.00 -6.59 -21.64
C ALA A 382 -17.11 -6.11 -23.10
N ARG A 383 -16.33 -5.09 -23.48
CA ARG A 383 -16.27 -4.61 -24.87
C ARG A 383 -15.66 -5.65 -25.80
N LEU A 384 -14.61 -6.35 -25.37
CA LEU A 384 -14.00 -7.44 -26.13
C LEU A 384 -14.98 -8.60 -26.32
N ALA A 385 -15.70 -9.01 -25.27
CA ALA A 385 -16.74 -10.03 -25.37
C ALA A 385 -17.86 -9.62 -26.35
N ALA A 386 -18.31 -8.36 -26.28
CA ALA A 386 -19.32 -7.83 -27.20
C ALA A 386 -18.81 -7.77 -28.66
N SER A 387 -17.55 -7.39 -28.91
CA SER A 387 -16.97 -7.43 -30.25
C SER A 387 -16.78 -8.86 -30.77
N THR A 388 -16.32 -9.78 -29.93
CA THR A 388 -16.18 -11.21 -30.28
C THR A 388 -17.54 -11.85 -30.59
N GLY A 389 -18.60 -11.44 -29.87
CA GLY A 389 -19.98 -11.83 -30.18
C GLY A 389 -20.41 -11.39 -31.58
N ARG A 390 -20.07 -10.15 -31.99
CA ARG A 390 -20.32 -9.68 -33.36
C ARG A 390 -19.48 -10.43 -34.39
N ASP A 391 -18.20 -10.65 -34.14
CA ASP A 391 -17.33 -11.43 -35.04
C ASP A 391 -17.84 -12.86 -35.24
N SER A 392 -18.46 -13.45 -34.21
CA SER A 392 -19.11 -14.77 -34.32
C SER A 392 -20.29 -14.76 -35.30
N THR A 393 -21.04 -13.66 -35.41
CA THR A 393 -22.12 -13.56 -36.41
C THR A 393 -21.58 -13.48 -37.83
N SER A 394 -20.49 -12.73 -38.05
CA SER A 394 -19.78 -12.66 -39.33
C SER A 394 -19.20 -14.02 -39.74
N MET A 395 -18.61 -14.75 -38.78
CA MET A 395 -18.07 -16.10 -39.03
C MET A 395 -19.18 -17.10 -39.43
N LYS A 396 -20.35 -17.01 -38.80
CA LYS A 396 -21.53 -17.82 -39.17
C LYS A 396 -22.04 -17.51 -40.58
N ILE A 397 -22.04 -16.25 -41.00
CA ILE A 397 -22.44 -15.84 -42.36
C ILE A 397 -21.46 -16.39 -43.41
N LEU A 398 -20.15 -16.29 -43.17
CA LEU A 398 -19.15 -16.83 -44.09
C LEU A 398 -19.29 -18.36 -44.23
N ALA A 399 -19.44 -19.07 -43.10
CA ALA A 399 -19.68 -20.51 -43.10
C ALA A 399 -20.93 -20.87 -43.92
N PHE A 400 -22.04 -20.15 -43.73
CA PHE A 400 -23.26 -20.33 -44.51
C PHE A 400 -23.04 -20.16 -46.02
N ILE A 401 -22.36 -19.09 -46.44
CA ILE A 401 -22.00 -18.86 -47.84
C ILE A 401 -21.18 -20.02 -48.39
N THR A 402 -20.17 -20.49 -47.66
CA THR A 402 -19.34 -21.62 -48.11
C THR A 402 -20.15 -22.92 -48.25
N THR A 403 -21.10 -23.20 -47.36
CA THR A 403 -21.97 -24.39 -47.45
C THR A 403 -22.82 -24.38 -48.71
N ILE A 404 -23.27 -23.21 -49.18
CA ILE A 404 -24.05 -23.08 -50.43
C ILE A 404 -23.17 -23.39 -51.66
N PHE A 405 -21.93 -22.89 -51.69
CA PHE A 405 -21.08 -22.96 -52.88
C PHE A 405 -20.21 -24.22 -52.97
N LEU A 406 -19.91 -24.88 -51.85
CA LEU A 406 -19.03 -26.04 -51.79
C LEU A 406 -19.51 -27.22 -52.68
N PRO A 407 -20.80 -27.61 -52.68
CA PRO A 407 -21.28 -28.74 -53.48
C PRO A 407 -21.17 -28.51 -54.98
N GLY A 408 -21.60 -27.32 -55.45
CA GLY A 408 -21.53 -26.94 -56.86
C GLY A 408 -20.09 -26.86 -57.36
N THR A 409 -19.19 -26.30 -56.54
CA THR A 409 -17.76 -26.21 -56.85
C THR A 409 -17.12 -27.60 -56.92
N PHE A 410 -17.41 -28.48 -55.97
CA PHE A 410 -16.90 -29.86 -55.94
C PHE A 410 -17.33 -30.65 -57.19
N ILE A 411 -18.61 -30.58 -57.56
CA ILE A 411 -19.13 -31.27 -58.74
C ILE A 411 -18.53 -30.68 -60.03
N ALA A 412 -18.36 -29.36 -60.11
CA ALA A 412 -17.68 -28.72 -61.24
C ALA A 412 -16.22 -29.18 -61.37
N THR A 413 -15.49 -29.32 -60.26
CA THR A 413 -14.11 -29.84 -60.28
C THR A 413 -14.06 -31.31 -60.67
N LEU A 414 -15.00 -32.13 -60.20
CA LEU A 414 -15.08 -33.55 -60.54
C LEU A 414 -15.36 -33.77 -62.03
N PHE A 415 -16.21 -32.92 -62.63
CA PHE A 415 -16.45 -32.94 -64.08
C PHE A 415 -15.32 -32.32 -64.92
N SER A 416 -14.43 -31.53 -64.30
CA SER A 416 -13.23 -31.02 -64.95
C SER A 416 -12.07 -32.04 -64.99
N MET A 417 -12.20 -33.17 -64.31
CA MET A 417 -11.21 -34.25 -64.36
C MET A 417 -11.36 -35.04 -65.68
N ASP A 418 -10.24 -35.35 -66.34
CA ASP A 418 -10.16 -36.09 -67.62
C ASP A 418 -10.79 -37.51 -67.61
N MET A 419 -11.36 -37.95 -66.49
CA MET A 419 -12.00 -39.26 -66.34
C MET A 419 -13.37 -39.34 -67.04
N PHE A 420 -13.98 -38.20 -67.40
CA PHE A 420 -15.27 -38.14 -68.09
C PHE A 420 -15.13 -37.43 -69.45
N ASP A 421 -15.39 -38.12 -70.56
CA ASP A 421 -15.27 -37.57 -71.92
C ASP A 421 -16.63 -37.06 -72.42
N TRP A 422 -16.84 -35.72 -72.36
CA TRP A 422 -18.13 -35.07 -72.61
C TRP A 422 -18.34 -34.63 -74.07
N LYS A 423 -17.47 -35.09 -74.99
CA LYS A 423 -17.56 -34.78 -76.42
C LYS A 423 -18.67 -35.61 -77.06
N SER A 424 -19.81 -34.99 -77.32
CA SER A 424 -20.73 -35.49 -78.34
C SER A 424 -20.00 -35.41 -79.67
N ALA A 425 -19.82 -36.54 -80.35
CA ALA A 425 -19.21 -36.58 -81.68
C ALA A 425 -19.87 -35.54 -82.62
N PRO A 426 -19.11 -34.72 -83.37
CA PRO A 426 -19.68 -33.66 -84.17
C PRO A 426 -20.22 -34.22 -85.50
N SER A 427 -21.50 -33.96 -85.77
CA SER A 427 -21.94 -33.67 -87.14
C SER A 427 -22.96 -32.54 -87.05
N ASP A 428 -22.55 -31.38 -87.57
CA ASP A 428 -23.28 -30.12 -87.71
C ASP A 428 -23.51 -29.26 -86.45
N GLY A 429 -22.59 -28.30 -86.28
CA GLY A 429 -22.93 -26.88 -86.43
C GLY A 429 -23.76 -26.15 -85.37
N SER A 430 -24.33 -26.80 -84.35
CA SER A 430 -25.12 -26.06 -83.35
C SER A 430 -25.19 -26.73 -81.98
N SER A 431 -24.20 -26.49 -81.13
CA SER A 431 -24.34 -26.09 -79.71
C SER A 431 -22.97 -26.08 -79.03
N ALA A 432 -22.58 -24.95 -78.46
CA ALA A 432 -21.32 -24.80 -77.71
C ALA A 432 -21.39 -25.40 -76.29
N VAL A 433 -22.42 -26.20 -75.99
CA VAL A 433 -22.71 -26.78 -74.67
C VAL A 433 -23.04 -28.26 -74.88
N SER A 434 -22.31 -29.15 -74.20
CA SER A 434 -22.54 -30.61 -74.26
C SER A 434 -23.98 -30.95 -73.85
N SER A 435 -24.67 -31.84 -74.57
CA SER A 435 -26.08 -32.20 -74.29
C SER A 435 -26.27 -32.87 -72.92
N GLN A 436 -25.18 -33.28 -72.28
CA GLN A 436 -25.17 -33.89 -70.96
C GLN A 436 -25.03 -32.86 -69.81
N PHE A 437 -25.01 -31.56 -70.12
CA PHE A 437 -24.95 -30.48 -69.11
C PHE A 437 -26.07 -30.54 -68.07
N TRP A 438 -27.21 -31.17 -68.38
CA TRP A 438 -28.30 -31.39 -67.43
C TRP A 438 -27.87 -32.25 -66.22
N ILE A 439 -26.88 -33.14 -66.39
CA ILE A 439 -26.38 -34.04 -65.33
C ILE A 439 -25.71 -33.23 -64.20
N TYR A 440 -25.08 -32.09 -64.53
CA TYR A 440 -24.55 -31.18 -63.53
C TYR A 440 -25.66 -30.67 -62.61
N TRP A 441 -26.75 -30.16 -63.16
CA TRP A 441 -27.88 -29.66 -62.36
C TRP A 441 -28.59 -30.78 -61.60
N ALA A 442 -28.70 -31.97 -62.20
CA ALA A 442 -29.32 -33.14 -61.58
C ALA A 442 -28.53 -33.69 -60.38
N THR A 443 -27.21 -33.46 -60.32
CA THR A 443 -26.36 -33.91 -59.21
C THR A 443 -26.05 -32.79 -58.21
N ALA A 444 -25.77 -31.58 -58.68
CA ALA A 444 -25.42 -30.44 -57.84
C ALA A 444 -26.60 -29.93 -56.98
N VAL A 445 -27.82 -29.87 -57.54
CA VAL A 445 -28.99 -29.35 -56.80
C VAL A 445 -29.36 -30.25 -55.62
N PRO A 446 -29.50 -31.58 -55.75
CA PRO A 446 -29.76 -32.46 -54.62
C PRO A 446 -28.65 -32.43 -53.57
N LEU A 447 -27.38 -32.40 -53.98
CA LEU A 447 -26.24 -32.34 -53.06
C LEU A 447 -26.22 -31.03 -52.26
N THR A 448 -26.58 -29.91 -52.90
CA THR A 448 -26.77 -28.61 -52.24
C THR A 448 -27.94 -28.65 -51.26
N ALA A 449 -29.04 -29.32 -51.61
CA ALA A 449 -30.18 -29.50 -50.71
C ALA A 449 -29.84 -30.38 -49.49
N VAL A 450 -29.02 -31.43 -49.66
CA VAL A 450 -28.57 -32.29 -48.55
C VAL A 450 -27.64 -31.54 -47.60
N THR A 451 -26.67 -30.78 -48.13
CA THR A 451 -25.73 -29.99 -47.32
C THR A 451 -26.42 -28.84 -46.58
N LEU A 452 -27.33 -28.12 -47.24
CA LEU A 452 -28.19 -27.12 -46.59
C LEU A 452 -29.16 -27.76 -45.60
N GLY A 453 -29.71 -28.94 -45.90
CA GLY A 453 -30.56 -29.69 -44.99
C GLY A 453 -29.82 -30.15 -43.74
N GLY A 454 -28.58 -30.64 -43.88
CA GLY A 454 -27.70 -30.98 -42.76
C GLY A 454 -27.35 -29.76 -41.90
N TRP A 455 -27.02 -28.64 -42.54
CA TRP A 455 -26.77 -27.37 -41.85
C TRP A 455 -28.02 -26.85 -41.15
N ALA A 456 -29.18 -26.89 -41.80
CA ALA A 456 -30.46 -26.43 -41.23
C ALA A 456 -30.96 -27.33 -40.11
N LEU A 457 -30.73 -28.64 -40.19
CA LEU A 457 -30.98 -29.57 -39.10
C LEU A 457 -30.05 -29.26 -37.93
N TRP A 458 -28.74 -29.17 -38.18
CA TRP A 458 -27.77 -28.78 -37.15
C TRP A 458 -28.13 -27.43 -36.51
N TRP A 459 -28.52 -26.44 -37.32
CA TRP A 459 -28.95 -25.12 -36.87
C TRP A 459 -30.25 -25.17 -36.07
N ASN A 460 -31.25 -25.96 -36.49
CA ASN A 460 -32.49 -26.14 -35.74
C ASN A 460 -32.26 -26.93 -34.44
N PHE A 461 -31.34 -27.89 -34.44
CA PHE A 461 -30.91 -28.60 -33.23
C PHE A 461 -30.16 -27.68 -32.26
N GLU A 462 -29.32 -26.76 -32.77
CA GLU A 462 -28.63 -25.75 -31.95
C GLU A 462 -29.60 -24.67 -31.45
N LYS A 463 -30.62 -24.32 -32.24
CA LYS A 463 -31.68 -23.35 -31.91
C LYS A 463 -32.60 -23.82 -30.78
N HIS A 464 -32.64 -25.13 -30.48
CA HIS A 464 -33.39 -25.67 -29.34
C HIS A 464 -32.70 -25.46 -27.99
N ARG A 465 -31.51 -24.87 -27.96
CA ARG A 465 -30.93 -24.32 -26.74
C ARG A 465 -31.49 -22.90 -26.56
N GLU A 466 -32.13 -22.65 -25.43
CA GLU A 466 -32.42 -21.27 -25.04
C GLU A 466 -31.08 -20.56 -24.80
N ILE A 467 -30.80 -19.53 -25.60
CA ILE A 467 -29.55 -18.74 -25.53
C ILE A 467 -29.74 -17.51 -24.61
N ASP A 468 -31.00 -17.13 -24.35
CA ASP A 468 -31.31 -16.00 -23.48
C ASP A 468 -31.19 -16.43 -22.01
N GLN A 469 -30.11 -15.95 -21.39
CA GLN A 469 -29.72 -16.23 -20.01
C GLN A 469 -30.85 -15.97 -19.01
N LEU A 470 -31.61 -14.88 -19.19
CA LEU A 470 -32.73 -14.52 -18.31
C LEU A 470 -33.88 -15.54 -18.42
N VAL A 471 -34.16 -16.01 -19.64
CA VAL A 471 -35.24 -16.96 -19.91
C VAL A 471 -34.89 -18.34 -19.36
N CYS A 472 -33.64 -18.78 -19.52
CA CYS A 472 -33.11 -20.00 -18.93
C CYS A 472 -33.30 -19.99 -17.40
N GLU A 473 -32.82 -18.93 -16.76
CA GLU A 473 -32.81 -18.81 -15.30
C GLU A 473 -34.24 -18.69 -14.74
N TYR A 474 -35.08 -17.86 -15.37
CA TYR A 474 -36.49 -17.71 -15.02
C TYR A 474 -37.26 -19.03 -15.13
N SER A 475 -37.08 -19.76 -16.23
CA SER A 475 -37.78 -21.03 -16.48
C SER A 475 -37.36 -22.12 -15.50
N ALA A 476 -36.06 -22.17 -15.18
CA ALA A 476 -35.52 -23.08 -14.18
C ALA A 476 -36.12 -22.81 -12.80
N TYR A 477 -36.02 -21.57 -12.28
CA TYR A 477 -36.57 -21.23 -10.97
C TYR A 477 -38.09 -21.39 -10.88
N THR A 478 -38.82 -21.08 -11.96
CA THR A 478 -40.27 -21.32 -12.03
C THR A 478 -40.59 -22.81 -11.87
N ARG A 479 -39.89 -23.67 -12.61
CA ARG A 479 -40.08 -25.14 -12.54
C ARG A 479 -39.69 -25.69 -11.17
N LEU A 480 -38.58 -25.23 -10.60
CA LEU A 480 -38.08 -25.69 -9.30
C LEU A 480 -39.03 -25.27 -8.16
N LYS A 481 -39.62 -24.08 -8.26
CA LYS A 481 -40.65 -23.60 -7.33
C LYS A 481 -41.95 -24.39 -7.45
N GLU A 482 -42.43 -24.68 -8.66
CA GLU A 482 -43.61 -25.53 -8.90
C GLU A 482 -43.45 -26.94 -8.31
N ARG A 483 -42.23 -27.48 -8.33
CA ARG A 483 -41.89 -28.77 -7.76
C ARG A 483 -41.61 -28.74 -6.24
N GLY A 484 -41.65 -27.55 -5.63
CA GLY A 484 -41.50 -27.37 -4.19
C GLY A 484 -40.06 -27.42 -3.68
N LEU A 485 -39.04 -27.38 -4.55
CA LEU A 485 -37.63 -27.47 -4.13
C LEU A 485 -37.14 -26.19 -3.44
N CYS A 486 -37.63 -25.01 -3.84
CA CYS A 486 -37.33 -23.74 -3.17
C CYS A 486 -37.74 -23.76 -1.68
N GLY A 487 -38.92 -24.31 -1.37
CA GLY A 487 -39.46 -24.40 0.00
C GLY A 487 -38.74 -25.40 0.90
N GLN A 488 -37.86 -26.26 0.36
CA GLN A 488 -37.03 -27.18 1.15
C GLN A 488 -35.77 -26.50 1.71
N GLY A 489 -35.52 -25.24 1.35
CA GLY A 489 -34.33 -24.50 1.77
C GLY A 489 -33.05 -24.92 1.05
N ILE A 490 -33.16 -25.73 0.00
CA ILE A 490 -32.06 -26.28 -0.80
C ILE A 490 -31.77 -25.39 -2.03
N LEU A 491 -32.75 -24.56 -2.43
CA LEU A 491 -32.62 -23.50 -3.42
C LEU A 491 -33.11 -22.17 -2.82
N PRO A 492 -32.65 -21.01 -3.33
CA PRO A 492 -33.25 -19.73 -2.98
C PRO A 492 -34.74 -19.69 -3.34
N ASP A 493 -35.55 -19.06 -2.48
CA ASP A 493 -36.95 -18.77 -2.81
C ASP A 493 -37.01 -17.75 -3.94
N PHE A 494 -37.76 -18.09 -4.98
CA PHE A 494 -37.96 -17.27 -6.17
C PHE A 494 -39.25 -16.45 -6.06
N TYR A 495 -39.14 -15.12 -6.15
CA TYR A 495 -40.28 -14.20 -6.04
C TYR A 495 -40.88 -13.79 -7.40
N GLY A 496 -40.09 -13.81 -8.48
CA GLY A 496 -40.54 -13.45 -9.83
C GLY A 496 -39.44 -12.79 -10.66
N SER A 497 -39.79 -12.27 -11.84
CA SER A 497 -38.89 -11.48 -12.69
C SER A 497 -39.43 -10.07 -12.93
N ILE A 498 -38.53 -9.14 -13.22
CA ILE A 498 -38.84 -7.78 -13.67
C ILE A 498 -38.09 -7.54 -14.97
N GLU A 499 -38.83 -7.20 -16.02
CA GLU A 499 -38.25 -6.89 -17.33
C GLU A 499 -38.13 -5.38 -17.55
N LYS A 500 -37.07 -4.97 -18.27
CA LYS A 500 -36.88 -3.58 -18.75
C LYS A 500 -36.96 -2.54 -17.64
N ILE A 501 -36.25 -2.80 -16.54
CA ILE A 501 -36.12 -1.89 -15.40
C ILE A 501 -35.56 -0.55 -15.90
N ASP A 502 -36.13 0.54 -15.40
CA ASP A 502 -35.60 1.88 -15.61
C ASP A 502 -34.47 2.14 -14.59
N PRO A 503 -33.19 2.16 -14.99
CA PRO A 503 -32.08 2.27 -14.05
C PRO A 503 -32.09 3.60 -13.29
N ASP A 504 -32.72 4.65 -13.85
CA ASP A 504 -32.86 5.96 -13.21
C ASP A 504 -33.74 5.94 -11.96
N GLN A 505 -34.71 5.02 -11.90
CA GLN A 505 -35.63 4.91 -10.76
C GLN A 505 -35.03 4.10 -9.59
N CYS A 506 -34.00 3.31 -9.85
CA CYS A 506 -33.35 2.43 -8.87
C CYS A 506 -31.98 2.94 -8.42
N ARG A 507 -31.71 4.24 -8.59
CA ARG A 507 -30.46 4.87 -8.15
C ARG A 507 -30.37 4.83 -6.61
N PRO A 508 -29.20 4.49 -6.03
CA PRO A 508 -27.88 4.33 -6.69
C PRO A 508 -27.55 2.89 -7.17
N HIS A 509 -28.42 1.92 -6.92
CA HIS A 509 -28.09 0.49 -7.04
C HIS A 509 -27.89 0.00 -8.47
N LEU A 510 -28.53 0.63 -9.47
CA LEU A 510 -28.40 0.28 -10.89
C LEU A 510 -27.60 1.30 -11.71
N ASN A 511 -26.77 2.13 -11.08
CA ASN A 511 -25.96 3.14 -11.78
C ASN A 511 -25.06 2.57 -12.88
N GLY A 512 -24.64 1.30 -12.75
CA GLY A 512 -23.80 0.61 -13.75
C GLY A 512 -24.50 0.38 -15.09
N PHE A 513 -25.84 0.42 -15.14
CA PHE A 513 -26.63 0.13 -16.34
C PHE A 513 -27.15 1.41 -17.04
N LEU A 514 -26.74 2.60 -16.58
CA LEU A 514 -27.23 3.89 -17.10
C LEU A 514 -26.80 4.20 -18.53
N GLU A 515 -25.66 3.65 -18.96
CA GLU A 515 -25.09 3.86 -20.30
C GLU A 515 -25.42 2.71 -21.26
N ASP A 516 -26.18 1.70 -20.82
CA ASP A 516 -26.47 0.52 -21.63
C ASP A 516 -27.57 0.81 -22.67
N GLU A 517 -27.37 0.33 -23.89
CA GLU A 517 -28.32 0.52 -25.00
C GLU A 517 -29.66 -0.21 -24.76
N LEU A 518 -29.66 -1.25 -23.93
CA LEU A 518 -30.83 -2.05 -23.58
C LEU A 518 -31.12 -1.94 -22.08
N ARG A 519 -32.41 -1.85 -21.72
CA ARG A 519 -32.82 -1.81 -20.32
C ARG A 519 -32.58 -3.16 -19.63
N PRO A 520 -32.03 -3.19 -18.41
CA PRO A 520 -31.76 -4.43 -17.70
C PRO A 520 -33.05 -5.13 -17.26
N SER A 521 -33.00 -6.45 -17.17
CA SER A 521 -34.04 -7.30 -16.59
C SER A 521 -33.43 -8.07 -15.42
N ALA A 522 -34.23 -8.43 -14.43
CA ALA A 522 -33.76 -9.11 -13.23
C ALA A 522 -34.72 -10.21 -12.77
N ILE A 523 -34.17 -11.22 -12.11
CA ILE A 523 -34.94 -12.16 -11.28
C ILE A 523 -34.81 -11.77 -9.80
N LEU A 524 -35.88 -12.00 -9.03
CA LEU A 524 -35.93 -11.71 -7.61
C LEU A 524 -35.83 -13.00 -6.81
N LEU A 525 -34.75 -13.12 -6.04
CA LEU A 525 -34.47 -14.26 -5.18
C LEU A 525 -34.38 -13.81 -3.72
N VAL A 526 -34.60 -14.74 -2.79
CA VAL A 526 -34.34 -14.50 -1.37
C VAL A 526 -32.85 -14.27 -1.13
N TYR A 527 -32.55 -13.24 -0.35
CA TYR A 527 -31.18 -12.98 0.10
C TYR A 527 -30.83 -13.88 1.29
N VAL A 528 -29.77 -14.66 1.15
CA VAL A 528 -29.21 -15.48 2.24
C VAL A 528 -27.86 -14.87 2.63
N SER A 529 -27.74 -14.41 3.88
CA SER A 529 -26.53 -13.74 4.38
C SER A 529 -25.38 -14.71 4.64
N ASN A 530 -24.14 -14.19 4.57
CA ASN A 530 -22.90 -14.91 4.89
C ASN A 530 -22.68 -16.20 4.09
N MET A 531 -23.18 -16.24 2.86
CA MET A 531 -22.93 -17.34 1.93
C MET A 531 -21.54 -17.24 1.31
N GLN A 532 -20.83 -18.35 1.27
CA GLN A 532 -19.51 -18.49 0.67
C GLN A 532 -19.54 -19.59 -0.39
N LYS A 533 -18.73 -19.46 -1.45
CA LYS A 533 -18.57 -20.56 -2.41
C LYS A 533 -17.95 -21.77 -1.73
N ILE A 534 -18.23 -22.96 -2.24
CA ILE A 534 -17.51 -24.15 -1.78
C ILE A 534 -16.02 -24.02 -2.13
N ASP A 535 -15.16 -24.36 -1.17
CA ASP A 535 -13.71 -24.35 -1.27
C ASP A 535 -13.10 -25.32 -0.23
N ILE A 536 -11.77 -25.41 -0.16
CA ILE A 536 -11.07 -26.31 0.79
C ILE A 536 -11.45 -26.02 2.24
N THR A 537 -11.75 -24.77 2.58
CA THR A 537 -12.04 -24.35 3.96
C THR A 537 -13.48 -24.63 4.37
N THR A 538 -14.38 -24.72 3.40
CA THR A 538 -15.82 -24.92 3.58
C THR A 538 -16.28 -26.33 3.20
N TYR A 539 -15.40 -27.15 2.61
CA TYR A 539 -15.70 -28.53 2.23
C TYR A 539 -15.89 -29.46 3.43
N THR A 540 -16.94 -30.29 3.37
CA THR A 540 -17.12 -31.49 4.20
C THR A 540 -17.80 -32.58 3.36
N GLU A 541 -17.58 -33.85 3.70
CA GLU A 541 -18.23 -34.98 3.00
C GLU A 541 -19.77 -34.88 3.05
N ASP A 542 -20.34 -34.44 4.18
CA ASP A 542 -21.78 -34.23 4.34
C ASP A 542 -22.33 -33.14 3.41
N ARG A 543 -21.60 -32.02 3.26
CA ARG A 543 -21.98 -30.90 2.38
C ARG A 543 -21.91 -31.33 0.91
N ALA A 544 -20.86 -32.06 0.53
CA ALA A 544 -20.70 -32.60 -0.81
C ALA A 544 -21.83 -33.58 -1.17
N ALA A 545 -22.16 -34.51 -0.28
CA ALA A 545 -23.27 -35.43 -0.47
C ALA A 545 -24.61 -34.69 -0.64
N THR A 546 -24.83 -33.64 0.16
CA THR A 546 -26.04 -32.81 0.08
C THR A 546 -26.14 -32.04 -1.24
N LEU A 547 -25.03 -31.50 -1.75
CA LEU A 547 -24.98 -30.82 -3.06
C LEU A 547 -25.27 -31.78 -4.23
N ILE A 548 -24.71 -32.98 -4.21
CA ILE A 548 -24.98 -34.02 -5.22
C ILE A 548 -26.45 -34.44 -5.17
N GLN A 549 -26.99 -34.67 -3.99
CA GLN A 549 -28.41 -35.05 -3.84
C GLN A 549 -29.33 -33.92 -4.30
N THR A 550 -28.96 -32.67 -4.05
CA THR A 550 -29.69 -31.50 -4.56
C THR A 550 -29.73 -31.49 -6.08
N LEU A 551 -28.58 -31.69 -6.74
CA LEU A 551 -28.50 -31.71 -8.20
C LEU A 551 -29.36 -32.82 -8.79
N ARG A 552 -29.41 -34.00 -8.16
CA ARG A 552 -30.34 -35.07 -8.56
C ARG A 552 -31.80 -34.66 -8.47
N ASN A 553 -32.19 -33.96 -7.39
CA ASN A 553 -33.55 -33.44 -7.25
C ASN A 553 -33.87 -32.39 -8.34
N ILE A 554 -32.89 -31.56 -8.74
CA ILE A 554 -33.01 -30.61 -9.86
C ILE A 554 -33.25 -31.38 -11.19
N HIS A 555 -32.49 -32.45 -11.43
CA HIS A 555 -32.67 -33.31 -12.61
C HIS A 555 -34.03 -34.03 -12.62
N GLU A 556 -34.53 -34.48 -11.46
CA GLU A 556 -35.88 -35.04 -11.30
C GLU A 556 -36.98 -34.02 -11.60
N ALA A 557 -36.73 -32.73 -11.30
CA ALA A 557 -37.58 -31.61 -11.69
C ALA A 557 -37.53 -31.30 -13.20
N ARG A 558 -36.74 -32.05 -13.97
CA ARG A 558 -36.51 -31.91 -15.42
C ARG A 558 -35.81 -30.61 -15.79
N VAL A 559 -34.89 -30.17 -14.93
CA VAL A 559 -34.01 -29.02 -15.16
C VAL A 559 -32.59 -29.55 -15.27
N TYR A 560 -31.87 -29.20 -16.33
CA TYR A 560 -30.42 -29.38 -16.46
C TYR A 560 -29.74 -28.07 -16.04
N HIS A 561 -28.68 -28.11 -15.22
CA HIS A 561 -28.05 -26.89 -14.70
C HIS A 561 -27.04 -26.31 -15.70
N GLY A 562 -26.15 -27.15 -16.26
CA GLY A 562 -25.21 -26.76 -17.31
C GLY A 562 -24.10 -25.81 -16.91
N ASP A 563 -23.90 -25.61 -15.61
CA ASP A 563 -22.78 -24.86 -15.03
C ASP A 563 -22.36 -25.39 -13.64
N PRO A 564 -21.96 -26.67 -13.53
CA PRO A 564 -21.67 -27.31 -12.24
C PRO A 564 -20.26 -26.95 -11.70
N TYR A 565 -19.97 -25.65 -11.56
CA TYR A 565 -18.68 -25.15 -11.06
C TYR A 565 -18.77 -24.67 -9.61
N PRO A 566 -17.65 -24.59 -8.87
CA PRO A 566 -17.66 -24.18 -7.46
C PRO A 566 -18.34 -22.85 -7.15
N ARG A 567 -18.40 -21.91 -8.11
CA ARG A 567 -19.05 -20.61 -7.96
C ARG A 567 -20.58 -20.69 -7.83
N THR A 568 -21.20 -21.75 -8.34
CA THR A 568 -22.65 -21.97 -8.33
C THR A 568 -23.09 -22.77 -7.09
N MET A 569 -22.14 -23.37 -6.38
CA MET A 569 -22.35 -24.15 -5.15
C MET A 569 -21.97 -23.31 -3.94
N MET A 570 -22.98 -22.95 -3.14
CA MET A 570 -22.80 -22.04 -2.02
C MET A 570 -23.05 -22.73 -0.68
N VAL A 571 -22.26 -22.36 0.32
CA VAL A 571 -22.23 -22.89 1.68
C VAL A 571 -22.38 -21.74 2.66
N GLN A 572 -23.23 -21.93 3.68
CA GLN A 572 -23.31 -21.05 4.83
C GLN A 572 -22.52 -21.67 5.99
N PRO A 573 -21.32 -21.15 6.34
CA PRO A 573 -20.45 -21.82 7.31
C PRO A 573 -21.08 -21.99 8.70
N GLU A 574 -21.86 -20.99 9.14
CA GLU A 574 -22.49 -20.92 10.47
C GLU A 574 -23.56 -22.00 10.69
N THR A 575 -24.36 -22.28 9.66
CA THR A 575 -25.51 -23.22 9.76
C THR A 575 -25.22 -24.56 9.10
N GLY A 576 -24.18 -24.64 8.26
CA GLY A 576 -23.88 -25.79 7.43
C GLY A 576 -24.80 -25.98 6.22
N ARG A 577 -25.71 -25.03 5.97
CA ARG A 577 -26.63 -25.05 4.82
C ARG A 577 -25.87 -24.95 3.51
N VAL A 578 -26.29 -25.73 2.50
CA VAL A 578 -25.78 -25.67 1.12
C VAL A 578 -26.90 -25.34 0.14
N LEU A 579 -26.58 -24.58 -0.90
CA LEU A 579 -27.52 -24.05 -1.88
C LEU A 579 -26.89 -24.03 -3.27
N TRP A 580 -27.70 -24.30 -4.30
CA TRP A 580 -27.33 -24.07 -5.70
C TRP A 580 -27.91 -22.74 -6.19
N ILE A 581 -27.11 -21.99 -6.94
CA ILE A 581 -27.45 -20.70 -7.53
C ILE A 581 -26.96 -20.64 -8.99
N ASP A 582 -27.35 -19.60 -9.73
CA ASP A 582 -26.84 -19.31 -11.08
C ASP A 582 -27.33 -20.33 -12.14
N PHE A 583 -28.64 -20.30 -12.44
CA PHE A 583 -29.29 -21.18 -13.43
C PHE A 583 -29.29 -20.55 -14.84
N ASP A 584 -28.28 -19.75 -15.12
CA ASP A 584 -28.18 -18.87 -16.27
C ASP A 584 -27.98 -19.65 -17.59
N ARG A 585 -27.40 -20.85 -17.50
CA ARG A 585 -27.23 -21.84 -18.58
C ARG A 585 -28.23 -22.98 -18.52
N ALA A 586 -29.14 -22.97 -17.56
CA ALA A 586 -30.04 -24.08 -17.32
C ALA A 586 -30.97 -24.32 -18.52
N GLN A 587 -31.31 -25.59 -18.75
CA GLN A 587 -32.30 -25.96 -19.76
C GLN A 587 -33.46 -26.70 -19.09
N THR A 588 -34.67 -26.19 -19.32
CA THR A 588 -35.89 -26.79 -18.77
C THR A 588 -36.56 -27.66 -19.82
N PHE A 589 -36.72 -28.96 -19.54
CA PHE A 589 -37.31 -29.87 -20.52
C PHE A 589 -38.84 -30.00 -20.37
N PRO A 590 -39.57 -30.22 -21.48
CA PRO A 590 -41.01 -30.47 -21.47
C PRO A 590 -41.35 -31.83 -20.82
N THR A 591 -42.60 -32.02 -20.42
CA THR A 591 -43.13 -33.20 -19.70
C THR A 591 -43.24 -34.48 -20.54
N SER A 592 -42.87 -34.45 -21.82
CA SER A 592 -42.73 -35.62 -22.70
C SER A 592 -41.60 -36.55 -22.22
N PRO A 593 -41.49 -37.81 -22.71
CA PRO A 593 -40.38 -38.68 -22.34
C PRO A 593 -39.04 -37.98 -22.66
N VAL A 594 -38.17 -37.91 -21.66
CA VAL A 594 -36.83 -37.34 -21.82
C VAL A 594 -36.06 -38.19 -22.81
N THR A 595 -35.48 -37.54 -23.83
CA THR A 595 -34.66 -38.23 -24.83
C THR A 595 -33.35 -38.72 -24.20
N ASP A 596 -32.77 -39.80 -24.72
CA ASP A 596 -31.49 -40.36 -24.22
C ASP A 596 -30.38 -39.29 -24.17
N ARG A 597 -30.42 -38.32 -25.09
CA ARG A 597 -29.47 -37.19 -25.13
C ARG A 597 -29.65 -36.21 -23.98
N GLN A 598 -30.89 -35.87 -23.63
CA GLN A 598 -31.18 -35.00 -22.48
C GLN A 598 -30.86 -35.69 -21.16
N HIS A 599 -31.05 -37.01 -21.09
CA HIS A 599 -30.58 -37.82 -19.97
C HIS A 599 -29.04 -37.76 -19.87
N GLY A 600 -28.35 -37.90 -21.01
CA GLY A 600 -26.88 -37.75 -21.07
C GLY A 600 -26.38 -36.41 -20.54
N TRP A 601 -27.05 -35.29 -20.86
CA TRP A 601 -26.65 -33.99 -20.32
C TRP A 601 -26.78 -33.88 -18.80
N MET A 602 -27.87 -34.40 -18.22
CA MET A 602 -28.04 -34.44 -16.76
C MET A 602 -27.03 -35.39 -16.11
N GLU A 603 -26.69 -36.48 -16.78
CA GLU A 603 -25.68 -37.43 -16.32
C GLU A 603 -24.29 -36.80 -16.33
N ASP A 604 -23.94 -36.06 -17.38
CA ASP A 604 -22.68 -35.29 -17.47
C ASP A 604 -22.57 -34.25 -16.34
N ASP A 605 -23.63 -33.48 -16.06
CA ASP A 605 -23.68 -32.53 -14.93
C ASP A 605 -23.38 -33.22 -13.59
N THR A 606 -23.95 -34.42 -13.42
CA THR A 606 -23.76 -35.24 -12.21
C THR A 606 -22.33 -35.76 -12.11
N ILE A 607 -21.78 -36.28 -13.22
CA ILE A 607 -20.41 -36.81 -13.29
C ILE A 607 -19.40 -35.70 -13.01
N MET A 608 -19.56 -34.52 -13.63
CA MET A 608 -18.68 -33.37 -13.40
C MET A 608 -18.72 -32.92 -11.94
N THR A 609 -19.91 -32.84 -11.35
CA THR A 609 -20.07 -32.44 -9.95
C THR A 609 -19.41 -33.45 -8.99
N VAL A 610 -19.55 -34.75 -9.26
CA VAL A 610 -18.94 -35.81 -8.44
C VAL A 610 -17.43 -35.77 -8.57
N ASP A 611 -16.88 -35.70 -9.79
CA ASP A 611 -15.42 -35.60 -10.02
C ASP A 611 -14.82 -34.37 -9.35
N LEU A 612 -15.49 -33.22 -9.43
CA LEU A 612 -15.12 -32.01 -8.71
C LEU A 612 -15.08 -32.28 -7.20
N LEU A 613 -16.21 -32.61 -6.56
CA LEU A 613 -16.27 -32.76 -5.12
C LEU A 613 -15.32 -33.85 -4.57
N ASP A 614 -15.07 -34.92 -5.32
CA ASP A 614 -14.08 -35.95 -4.99
C ASP A 614 -12.65 -35.40 -5.02
N ARG A 615 -12.30 -34.55 -6.00
CA ARG A 615 -10.99 -33.86 -6.06
C ARG A 615 -10.85 -32.83 -4.95
N LEU A 616 -11.89 -32.06 -4.66
CA LEU A 616 -11.90 -31.14 -3.52
C LEU A 616 -11.65 -31.88 -2.20
N GLY A 617 -12.24 -33.06 -2.04
CA GLY A 617 -11.98 -33.93 -0.90
C GLY A 617 -10.54 -34.44 -0.80
N GLN A 618 -9.84 -34.61 -1.93
CA GLN A 618 -8.42 -34.95 -1.95
C GLN A 618 -7.54 -33.72 -1.64
N ASP A 619 -7.86 -32.56 -2.21
CA ASP A 619 -7.17 -31.29 -1.96
C ASP A 619 -7.32 -30.85 -0.50
N MET A 620 -8.46 -31.13 0.13
CA MET A 620 -8.68 -30.91 1.57
C MET A 620 -7.77 -31.78 2.44
N LYS A 621 -7.55 -33.06 2.08
CA LYS A 621 -6.64 -33.97 2.79
C LYS A 621 -5.17 -33.55 2.69
N THR A 622 -4.79 -32.88 1.61
CA THR A 622 -3.41 -32.42 1.38
C THR A 622 -3.17 -30.96 1.82
N GLY A 623 -4.25 -30.20 2.09
CA GLY A 623 -4.19 -28.80 2.50
C GLY A 623 -3.73 -27.83 1.41
N LYS A 624 -3.70 -28.26 0.15
CA LYS A 624 -3.30 -27.47 -1.02
C LYS A 624 -4.29 -27.67 -2.15
N LEU A 625 -4.62 -26.58 -2.84
CA LEU A 625 -5.50 -26.57 -4.01
C LEU A 625 -4.66 -26.88 -5.25
N ASP A 626 -4.54 -28.16 -5.60
CA ASP A 626 -3.62 -28.65 -6.64
C ASP A 626 -4.38 -29.41 -7.74
N GLN A 627 -5.32 -30.29 -7.37
CA GLN A 627 -6.11 -31.04 -8.35
C GLN A 627 -7.31 -30.25 -8.91
N GLU A 628 -7.84 -29.28 -8.15
CA GLU A 628 -8.97 -28.45 -8.56
C GLU A 628 -8.60 -27.09 -9.15
N TYR A 629 -7.31 -26.78 -9.25
CA TYR A 629 -6.84 -25.46 -9.69
C TYR A 629 -7.44 -25.02 -11.03
N SER A 630 -7.67 -25.96 -11.95
CA SER A 630 -8.33 -25.69 -13.23
C SER A 630 -9.77 -25.19 -13.06
N TYR A 631 -10.58 -25.78 -12.19
CA TYR A 631 -12.00 -25.44 -12.04
C TYR A 631 -12.24 -24.05 -11.39
N TYR A 632 -11.28 -23.52 -10.62
CA TYR A 632 -11.40 -22.19 -9.99
C TYR A 632 -10.83 -21.05 -10.82
N TYR A 633 -9.80 -21.32 -11.63
CA TYR A 633 -9.01 -20.27 -12.31
C TYR A 633 -9.05 -20.33 -13.83
N PHE A 634 -9.42 -21.47 -14.40
CA PHE A 634 -9.66 -21.64 -15.82
C PHE A 634 -11.12 -22.06 -15.99
N GLY A 635 -12.02 -21.09 -16.19
CA GLY A 635 -13.30 -21.41 -16.84
C GLY A 635 -13.00 -22.23 -18.09
N ALA A 636 -13.77 -23.30 -18.35
CA ALA A 636 -13.44 -24.41 -19.26
C ALA A 636 -12.63 -24.02 -20.52
N PRO A 637 -11.73 -24.90 -21.00
CA PRO A 637 -11.08 -24.72 -22.30
C PRO A 637 -12.08 -24.47 -23.45
#